data_AF-A0A537MGS0-F1
#
_entry.id   AF-A0A537MGS0-F1
#
_cell.length_a   1.000
_cell.length_b   1.000
_cell.length_c   1.000
_cell.angle_alpha   90.00
_cell.angle_beta   90.00
_cell.angle_gamma   90.00
#
_symmetry.space_group_name_H-M   'P 1'
#
loop_
_entity.id
_entity.type
_entity.pdbx_description
1 polymer ?
#
loop_
_entity_poly.entity_id
_entity_poly.type
_entity_poly.pdbx_seq_one_letter_code
_entity_poly.pdbx_strand_id
1 'polypeptide(L)'
;MILRLLILVSAAFLLPAQACAQEPDIVVQGDAARAEIERVLNADNLDTTRLSARDVVDIITGIPRGRAPEDFWNAYQLHVRAWSRLADAVERAQSAQGESTLGEGMEEVEAAEGAIETTFDEVERIATRYGARLPPPPVDTNSIA
;
A
#
# COMPACT_ATOMS: atom_id res chain seq x y z
N MET A 1 -20.10 85.21 22.48
CA MET A 1 -21.34 84.70 21.87
C MET A 1 -21.02 83.38 21.19
N ILE A 2 -21.65 82.28 21.64
CA ILE A 2 -21.79 80.94 20.99
C ILE A 2 -20.45 80.16 20.81
N LEU A 3 -20.01 79.27 21.71
CA LEU A 3 -20.56 77.95 22.10
C LEU A 3 -20.91 77.03 20.92
N ARG A 4 -20.07 76.03 20.61
CA ARG A 4 -20.53 74.64 20.33
C ARG A 4 -19.36 73.67 20.22
N LEU A 5 -19.20 72.97 21.33
CA LEU A 5 -18.69 71.61 21.47
C LEU A 5 -19.46 70.68 20.51
N LEU A 6 -18.75 69.82 19.77
CA LEU A 6 -19.25 68.52 19.33
C LEU A 6 -18.07 67.58 19.10
N ILE A 7 -17.80 66.82 20.15
CA ILE A 7 -16.96 65.62 20.13
C ILE A 7 -17.78 64.55 19.42
N LEU A 8 -17.29 64.05 18.29
CA LEU A 8 -17.86 62.89 17.60
C LEU A 8 -16.84 61.76 17.68
N VAL A 9 -17.02 60.94 18.73
CA VAL A 9 -16.36 59.66 18.93
C VAL A 9 -16.81 58.73 17.81
N SER A 10 -15.96 58.51 16.81
CA SER A 10 -16.15 57.43 15.84
C SER A 10 -15.53 56.17 16.43
N ALA A 11 -16.36 55.39 17.13
CA ALA A 11 -16.05 54.01 17.45
C ALA A 11 -16.05 53.20 16.15
N ALA A 12 -14.87 53.06 15.54
CA ALA A 12 -14.67 52.09 14.46
C ALA A 12 -14.77 50.69 15.09
N PHE A 13 -15.94 50.09 14.92
CA PHE A 13 -16.22 48.70 15.23
C PHE A 13 -15.15 47.82 14.58
N LEU A 14 -14.37 47.14 15.42
CA LEU A 14 -13.58 45.98 15.05
C LEU A 14 -14.56 44.93 14.51
N LEU A 15 -14.62 44.77 13.19
CA LEU A 15 -15.24 43.59 12.60
C LEU A 15 -14.30 42.41 12.91
N PRO A 16 -14.75 41.38 13.65
CA PRO A 16 -14.03 40.12 13.66
C PRO A 16 -14.14 39.57 12.24
N ALA A 17 -13.03 39.58 11.51
CA ALA A 17 -12.88 38.75 10.34
C ALA A 17 -13.13 37.31 10.81
N GLN A 18 -14.31 36.79 10.52
CA GLN A 18 -14.57 35.37 10.63
C GLN A 18 -13.62 34.70 9.64
N ALA A 19 -12.50 34.22 10.15
CA ALA A 19 -11.73 33.21 9.49
C ALA A 19 -12.68 32.00 9.38
N CYS A 20 -13.33 31.86 8.22
CA CYS A 20 -13.87 30.58 7.81
C CYS A 20 -12.68 29.63 7.73
N ALA A 21 -12.43 28.93 8.83
CA ALA A 21 -11.67 27.70 8.83
C ALA A 21 -12.42 26.78 7.87
N GLN A 22 -11.93 26.68 6.63
CA GLN A 22 -12.38 25.65 5.69
C GLN A 22 -12.07 24.32 6.38
N GLU A 23 -13.11 23.60 6.76
CA GLU A 23 -12.99 22.21 7.20
C GLU A 23 -12.23 21.46 6.10
N PRO A 24 -11.16 20.75 6.43
CA PRO A 24 -10.19 20.40 5.42
C PRO A 24 -10.75 19.24 4.58
N ASP A 25 -10.33 19.23 3.32
CA ASP A 25 -10.57 18.32 2.20
C ASP A 25 -10.18 16.83 2.47
N ILE A 26 -10.28 16.40 3.73
CA ILE A 26 -9.77 15.14 4.29
C ILE A 26 -10.55 13.94 3.77
N VAL A 27 -11.86 14.09 3.56
CA VAL A 27 -12.71 12.99 3.09
C VAL A 27 -12.35 12.60 1.64
N VAL A 28 -12.08 13.60 0.79
CA VAL A 28 -11.74 13.38 -0.63
C VAL A 28 -10.37 12.72 -0.77
N GLN A 29 -9.40 13.09 0.07
CA GLN A 29 -8.08 12.46 0.07
C GLN A 29 -8.10 11.01 0.57
N GLY A 30 -8.94 10.70 1.56
CA GLY A 30 -9.11 9.34 2.07
C GLY A 30 -9.64 8.37 1.00
N ASP A 31 -10.63 8.79 0.22
CA ASP A 31 -11.19 7.98 -0.86
C ASP A 31 -10.18 7.74 -2.01
N ALA A 32 -9.36 8.74 -2.33
CA ALA A 32 -8.33 8.62 -3.36
C ALA A 32 -7.18 7.69 -2.93
N ALA A 33 -6.75 7.75 -1.67
CA ALA A 33 -5.74 6.85 -1.10
C ALA A 33 -6.24 5.40 -1.09
N ARG A 34 -7.48 5.19 -0.63
CA ARG A 34 -8.14 3.86 -0.63
C ARG A 34 -8.16 3.26 -2.03
N ALA A 35 -8.70 3.99 -3.00
CA ALA A 35 -8.85 3.50 -4.37
C ALA A 35 -7.51 3.09 -5.00
N GLU A 36 -6.44 3.83 -4.67
CA GLU A 36 -5.13 3.56 -5.23
C GLU A 36 -4.43 2.37 -4.57
N ILE A 37 -4.64 2.16 -3.27
CA ILE A 37 -4.24 0.94 -2.57
C ILE A 37 -4.96 -0.28 -3.18
N GLU A 38 -6.28 -0.20 -3.35
CA GLU A 38 -7.07 -1.27 -3.95
C GLU A 38 -6.63 -1.56 -5.39
N ARG A 39 -6.24 -0.55 -6.17
CA ARG A 39 -5.67 -0.76 -7.51
C ARG A 39 -4.39 -1.59 -7.47
N VAL A 40 -3.47 -1.29 -6.55
CA VAL A 40 -2.21 -2.05 -6.40
C VAL A 40 -2.52 -3.49 -5.98
N LEU A 41 -3.35 -3.67 -4.95
CA LEU A 41 -3.72 -5.00 -4.46
C LEU A 41 -4.45 -5.85 -5.50
N ASN A 42 -5.34 -5.25 -6.30
CA ASN A 42 -5.99 -5.97 -7.41
C ASN A 42 -5.00 -6.38 -8.50
N ALA A 43 -4.00 -5.55 -8.80
CA ALA A 43 -2.96 -5.88 -9.78
C ALA A 43 -2.04 -7.02 -9.28
N ASP A 44 -1.90 -7.15 -7.97
CA ASP A 44 -1.18 -8.23 -7.28
C ASP A 44 -2.03 -9.47 -6.97
N ASN A 45 -3.30 -9.50 -7.39
CA ASN A 45 -4.19 -10.63 -7.14
C ASN A 45 -3.93 -11.79 -8.11
N LEU A 46 -2.73 -12.36 -8.01
CA LEU A 46 -2.20 -13.37 -8.91
C LEU A 46 -2.53 -14.79 -8.44
N ASP A 47 -2.75 -15.69 -9.37
CA ASP A 47 -2.84 -17.12 -9.08
C ASP A 47 -1.44 -17.74 -8.94
N THR A 48 -0.94 -17.72 -7.70
CA THR A 48 0.39 -18.24 -7.35
C THR A 48 0.50 -19.76 -7.42
N THR A 49 -0.62 -20.48 -7.62
CA THR A 49 -0.59 -21.94 -7.83
C THR A 49 -0.14 -22.32 -9.23
N ARG A 50 -0.22 -21.37 -10.17
CA ARG A 50 0.08 -21.57 -11.61
C ARG A 50 1.32 -20.82 -12.08
N LEU A 51 1.83 -19.89 -11.27
CA LEU A 51 2.97 -19.05 -11.58
C LEU A 51 4.20 -19.51 -10.78
N SER A 52 5.37 -19.43 -11.39
CA SER A 52 6.61 -19.58 -10.63
C SER A 52 6.86 -18.33 -9.77
N ALA A 53 7.68 -18.46 -8.72
CA ALA A 53 8.07 -17.31 -7.90
C ALA A 53 8.75 -16.20 -8.74
N ARG A 54 9.51 -16.58 -9.79
CA ARG A 54 10.13 -15.61 -10.71
C ARG A 54 9.08 -14.88 -11.56
N ASP A 55 8.08 -15.58 -12.09
CA ASP A 55 6.97 -14.96 -12.84
C ASP A 55 6.19 -13.98 -11.97
N VAL A 56 5.92 -14.35 -10.70
CA VAL A 56 5.26 -13.47 -9.73
C VAL A 56 6.08 -12.19 -9.56
N VAL A 57 7.40 -12.28 -9.32
CA VAL A 57 8.30 -11.12 -9.17
C VAL A 57 8.26 -10.21 -10.39
N ASP A 58 8.34 -10.78 -11.60
CA ASP A 58 8.34 -10.03 -12.85
C ASP A 58 7.04 -9.24 -13.03
N ILE A 59 5.90 -9.83 -12.66
CA ILE A 59 4.60 -9.17 -12.70
C ILE A 59 4.51 -8.05 -11.66
N ILE A 60 4.78 -8.36 -10.38
CA ILE A 60 4.53 -7.42 -9.29
C ILE A 60 5.51 -6.24 -9.28
N THR A 61 6.74 -6.44 -9.77
CA THR A 61 7.73 -5.36 -9.95
C THR A 61 7.27 -4.35 -11.02
N GLY A 62 6.45 -4.80 -11.96
CA GLY A 62 5.84 -3.96 -12.99
C GLY A 62 4.67 -3.10 -12.50
N ILE A 63 4.15 -3.34 -11.29
CA ILE A 63 2.99 -2.59 -10.78
C ILE A 63 3.43 -1.16 -10.43
N PRO A 64 2.86 -0.12 -11.08
CA PRO A 64 3.25 1.25 -10.79
C PRO A 64 2.72 1.68 -9.42
N ARG A 65 3.50 2.52 -8.72
CA ARG A 65 3.05 3.16 -7.46
C ARG A 65 1.79 4.00 -7.62
N GLY A 66 1.75 4.78 -8.70
CA GLY A 66 0.75 5.83 -8.91
C GLY A 66 0.67 6.79 -7.72
N ARG A 67 -0.52 6.97 -7.14
CA ARG A 67 -0.75 7.87 -5.98
C ARG A 67 -0.83 7.14 -4.64
N ALA A 68 -0.34 5.91 -4.57
CA ALA A 68 -0.41 5.11 -3.35
C ALA A 68 0.35 5.83 -2.21
N PRO A 69 -0.22 5.87 -0.99
CA PRO A 69 0.44 6.45 0.17
C PRO A 69 1.84 5.87 0.37
N GLU A 70 2.75 6.70 0.88
CA GLU A 70 4.16 6.31 1.02
C GLU A 70 4.36 5.15 1.99
N ASP A 71 3.64 5.11 3.11
CA ASP A 71 3.72 4.03 4.09
C ASP A 71 3.26 2.69 3.49
N PHE A 72 2.13 2.69 2.79
CA PHE A 72 1.67 1.52 2.04
C PHE A 72 2.69 1.09 0.98
N TRP A 73 3.19 2.03 0.17
CA TRP A 73 4.13 1.70 -0.90
C TRP A 73 5.44 1.12 -0.37
N ASN A 74 5.94 1.64 0.75
CA ASN A 74 7.14 1.13 1.39
C ASN A 74 6.94 -0.30 1.90
N ALA A 75 5.80 -0.60 2.54
CA ALA A 75 5.45 -1.96 2.95
C ALA A 75 5.30 -2.91 1.74
N TYR A 76 4.62 -2.44 0.68
CA TYR A 76 4.47 -3.19 -0.56
C TYR A 76 5.83 -3.54 -1.20
N GLN A 77 6.76 -2.60 -1.22
CA GLN A 77 8.12 -2.85 -1.73
C GLN A 77 8.91 -3.84 -0.87
N LEU A 78 8.61 -3.99 0.42
CA LEU A 78 9.19 -5.06 1.24
C LEU A 78 8.60 -6.42 0.86
N HIS A 79 7.29 -6.47 0.56
CA HIS A 79 6.63 -7.67 0.07
C HIS A 79 7.19 -8.14 -1.28
N VAL A 80 7.39 -7.23 -2.24
CA VAL A 80 8.05 -7.54 -3.53
C VAL A 80 9.45 -8.12 -3.33
N ARG A 81 10.22 -7.59 -2.36
CA ARG A 81 11.54 -8.14 -2.03
C ARG A 81 11.47 -9.52 -1.40
N ALA A 82 10.44 -9.83 -0.61
CA ALA A 82 10.24 -11.17 -0.06
C ALA A 82 10.01 -12.19 -1.18
N TRP A 83 9.15 -11.85 -2.16
CA TRP A 83 8.97 -12.64 -3.38
C TRP A 83 10.26 -12.83 -4.18
N SER A 84 11.06 -11.77 -4.31
CA SER A 84 12.35 -11.84 -5.01
C SER A 84 13.31 -12.82 -4.31
N ARG A 85 13.35 -12.81 -2.97
CA ARG A 85 14.15 -13.75 -2.18
C ARG A 85 13.68 -15.18 -2.34
N LEU A 86 12.37 -15.43 -2.39
CA LEU A 86 11.84 -16.76 -2.66
C LEU A 86 12.26 -17.24 -4.04
N ALA A 87 12.15 -16.40 -5.09
CA ALA A 87 12.59 -16.77 -6.43
C ALA A 87 14.08 -17.18 -6.45
N ASP A 88 14.94 -16.40 -5.79
CA ASP A 88 16.38 -16.69 -5.69
C ASP A 88 16.69 -17.94 -4.84
N ALA A 89 15.90 -18.22 -3.80
CA ALA A 89 16.03 -19.42 -2.96
C ALA A 89 15.63 -20.68 -3.75
N VAL A 90 14.51 -20.63 -4.47
CA VAL A 90 14.01 -21.73 -5.31
C VAL A 90 15.03 -22.07 -6.41
N GLU A 91 15.57 -21.08 -7.10
CA GLU A 91 16.58 -21.31 -8.15
C GLU A 91 17.87 -21.95 -7.60
N ARG A 92 18.32 -21.52 -6.41
CA ARG A 92 19.47 -22.13 -5.74
C ARG A 92 19.20 -23.55 -5.29
N ALA A 93 18.04 -23.81 -4.70
CA ALA A 93 17.64 -25.16 -4.28
C ALA A 93 17.55 -26.13 -5.47
N GLN A 94 17.04 -25.68 -6.62
CA GLN A 94 17.01 -26.46 -7.85
C GLN A 94 18.42 -26.75 -8.39
N SER A 95 19.31 -25.76 -8.36
CA SER A 95 20.70 -25.91 -8.81
C SER A 95 21.52 -26.84 -7.89
N ALA A 96 21.17 -26.91 -6.61
CA ALA A 96 21.83 -27.75 -5.60
C ALA A 96 21.41 -29.23 -5.63
N GLN A 97 20.46 -29.64 -6.48
CA GLN A 97 19.96 -31.03 -6.55
C GLN A 97 21.01 -32.10 -6.90
N GLY A 98 22.26 -31.72 -7.19
CA GLY A 98 23.40 -32.63 -7.41
C GLY A 98 24.44 -32.67 -6.29
N GLU A 99 24.36 -31.82 -5.26
CA GLU A 99 25.34 -31.71 -4.16
C GLU A 99 24.70 -31.99 -2.80
N SER A 100 25.53 -32.30 -1.79
CA SER A 100 25.12 -32.65 -0.41
C SER A 100 24.41 -31.51 0.37
N THR A 101 24.05 -30.41 -0.29
CA THR A 101 23.53 -29.16 0.27
C THR A 101 22.00 -29.03 0.17
N LEU A 102 21.30 -30.08 -0.24
CA LEU A 102 19.84 -30.12 -0.38
C LEU A 102 19.06 -29.66 0.87
N GLY A 103 19.56 -29.94 2.08
CA GLY A 103 18.91 -29.53 3.33
C GLY A 103 18.91 -28.00 3.54
N GLU A 104 20.03 -27.34 3.30
CA GLU A 104 20.18 -25.89 3.46
C GLU A 104 19.32 -25.11 2.46
N GLY A 105 19.20 -25.63 1.22
CA GLY A 105 18.35 -25.02 0.20
C GLY A 105 16.86 -25.07 0.55
N MET A 106 16.41 -26.12 1.22
CA MET A 106 15.00 -26.27 1.63
C MET A 106 14.65 -25.35 2.81
N GLU A 107 15.54 -25.24 3.80
CA GLU A 107 15.38 -24.30 4.92
C GLU A 107 15.30 -22.85 4.45
N GLU A 108 16.08 -22.48 3.44
CA GLU A 108 16.06 -21.14 2.88
C GLU A 108 14.77 -20.81 2.11
N VAL A 109 14.22 -21.79 1.39
CA VAL A 109 12.90 -21.66 0.73
C VAL A 109 11.80 -21.46 1.78
N GLU A 110 11.76 -22.29 2.82
CA GLU A 110 10.77 -22.18 3.90
C GLU A 110 10.85 -20.83 4.62
N ALA A 111 12.07 -20.36 4.93
CA ALA A 111 12.27 -19.04 5.53
C ALA A 111 11.81 -17.89 4.62
N ALA A 112 11.99 -18.03 3.30
CA ALA A 112 11.54 -17.03 2.33
C ALA A 112 10.00 -17.02 2.20
N GLU A 113 9.35 -18.17 2.22
CA GLU A 113 7.88 -18.28 2.24
C GLU A 113 7.29 -17.61 3.49
N GLY A 114 7.85 -17.86 4.68
CA GLY A 114 7.40 -17.20 5.91
C GLY A 114 7.59 -15.67 5.89
N ALA A 115 8.61 -15.18 5.18
CA ALA A 115 8.82 -13.74 4.98
C ALA A 115 7.76 -13.11 4.06
N ILE A 116 7.23 -13.85 3.08
CA ILE A 116 6.13 -13.39 2.21
C ILE A 116 4.88 -13.18 3.05
N GLU A 117 4.50 -14.16 3.89
CA GLU A 117 3.35 -14.05 4.80
C GLU A 117 3.48 -12.84 5.73
N THR A 118 4.62 -12.75 6.44
CA THR A 118 4.87 -11.65 7.39
C THR A 118 4.82 -10.26 6.73
N THR A 119 5.35 -10.13 5.51
CA THR A 119 5.32 -8.85 4.79
C THR A 119 3.94 -8.53 4.22
N PHE A 120 3.17 -9.54 3.85
CA PHE A 120 1.78 -9.35 3.41
C PHE A 120 0.88 -8.91 4.56
N ASP A 121 1.03 -9.48 5.75
CA ASP A 121 0.29 -9.05 6.95
C ASP A 121 0.47 -7.54 7.21
N GLU A 122 1.68 -7.03 7.02
CA GLU A 122 1.97 -5.60 7.16
C GLU A 122 1.29 -4.76 6.07
N VAL A 123 1.26 -5.25 4.83
CA VAL A 123 0.54 -4.62 3.71
C VAL A 123 -0.96 -4.58 4.02
N GLU A 124 -1.56 -5.68 4.47
CA GLU A 124 -2.98 -5.77 4.84
C GLU A 124 -3.32 -4.83 6.00
N ARG A 125 -2.48 -4.81 7.04
CA ARG A 125 -2.66 -3.94 8.20
C ARG A 125 -2.67 -2.47 7.82
N ILE A 126 -1.80 -2.05 6.91
CA ILE A 126 -1.77 -0.66 6.41
C ILE A 126 -2.97 -0.41 5.48
N ALA A 127 -3.28 -1.32 4.56
CA ALA A 127 -4.43 -1.19 3.66
C ALA A 127 -5.75 -1.00 4.45
N THR A 128 -5.93 -1.79 5.51
CA THR A 128 -7.09 -1.72 6.42
C THR A 128 -7.19 -0.35 7.11
N ARG A 129 -6.05 0.26 7.49
CA ARG A 129 -6.03 1.61 8.08
C ARG A 129 -6.58 2.68 7.14
N TYR A 130 -6.35 2.52 5.82
CA TYR A 130 -6.91 3.39 4.79
C TYR A 130 -8.33 2.98 4.35
N GLY A 131 -8.90 1.94 4.97
CA GLY A 131 -10.23 1.43 4.63
C GLY A 131 -10.29 0.70 3.28
N ALA A 132 -9.14 0.29 2.74
CA ALA A 132 -9.07 -0.51 1.52
C ALA A 132 -9.49 -1.95 1.78
N ARG A 133 -10.07 -2.57 0.76
CA ARG A 133 -10.48 -3.98 0.81
C ARG A 133 -9.51 -4.85 0.02
N LEU A 134 -9.14 -5.98 0.60
CA LEU A 134 -8.42 -7.01 -0.13
C LEU A 134 -9.30 -7.56 -1.26
N PRO A 135 -8.71 -7.85 -2.43
CA PRO A 135 -9.43 -8.53 -3.49
C PRO A 135 -9.83 -9.94 -3.05
N PRO A 136 -10.95 -10.49 -3.56
CA PRO A 136 -11.24 -11.90 -3.37
C PRO A 136 -10.13 -12.75 -4.01
N PRO A 137 -9.88 -13.97 -3.50
CA PRO A 137 -8.89 -14.86 -4.09
C PRO A 137 -9.20 -15.08 -5.58
N PRO A 138 -8.18 -15.22 -6.44
CA PRO A 138 -8.37 -15.43 -7.86
C PRO A 138 -9.20 -16.70 -8.09
N VAL A 139 -10.27 -16.58 -8.86
CA VAL A 139 -11.17 -17.72 -9.14
C VAL A 139 -10.51 -18.60 -10.20
N ASP A 140 -10.30 -19.87 -9.87
CA ASP A 140 -9.79 -20.84 -10.84
C ASP A 140 -10.89 -21.16 -11.87
N THR A 141 -10.83 -20.51 -13.04
CA THR A 141 -11.86 -20.60 -14.08
C THR A 141 -11.95 -21.98 -14.74
N ASN A 142 -11.06 -22.92 -14.39
CA ASN A 142 -11.07 -24.29 -14.90
C ASN A 142 -12.01 -25.25 -14.13
N SER A 143 -12.68 -24.80 -13.07
CA SER A 143 -13.66 -25.61 -12.31
C SER A 143 -15.08 -25.61 -12.90
N ILE A 144 -15.26 -25.01 -14.09
CA ILE A 144 -16.52 -24.98 -14.84
C ILE A 144 -16.31 -25.68 -16.18
N ALA A 145 -16.16 -27.00 -16.17
CA ALA A 145 -16.23 -27.85 -17.37
C ALA A 145 -16.75 -29.24 -17.01
#